data_AF-A0A5B6ZAU8-F1
#
_entry.id   AF-A0A5B6ZAU8-F1
#
_cell.length_a   1.000
_cell.length_b   1.000
_cell.length_c   1.000
_cell.angle_alpha   90.00
_cell.angle_beta   90.00
_cell.angle_gamma   90.00
#
_symmetry.space_group_name_H-M   'P 1'
#
loop_
_entity.id
_entity.type
_entity.pdbx_description
1 polymer ?
#
loop_
_entity_poly.entity_id
_entity_poly.type
_entity_poly.pdbx_seq_one_letter_code
_entity_poly.pdbx_strand_id
1 'polypeptide(L)'
;LWNLQTLDLSGCSSLTQLPVDMGKLINLRYLGISGTKLIEMPMHISRIRGLQHLSAFVVGKESGTQINELRELCHLHGTLSIKGLQNVTNSADALKANLKDKKQLANLELRWSGETSDTQNERDVLDKLQPHARVKNLTIKNYGGMRFPDWLGQPLFLNLVFL
;
A
#
# COMPACT_ATOMS: atom_id res chain seq x y z
N LEU A 1 13.37 -22.82 2.03
CA LEU A 1 13.37 -21.59 1.18
C LEU A 1 13.73 -20.33 1.98
N TRP A 2 14.74 -20.36 2.85
CA TRP A 2 15.08 -19.19 3.70
C TRP A 2 15.96 -18.13 3.01
N ASN A 3 16.51 -18.44 1.84
CA ASN A 3 17.40 -17.54 1.08
C ASN A 3 16.75 -16.93 -0.15
N LEU A 4 15.43 -17.09 -0.32
CA LEU A 4 14.73 -16.53 -1.47
C LEU A 4 14.77 -15.00 -1.40
N GLN A 5 15.32 -14.36 -2.44
CA GLN A 5 15.42 -12.89 -2.53
C GLN A 5 14.37 -12.30 -3.48
N THR A 6 13.94 -13.05 -4.49
CA THR A 6 12.98 -12.60 -5.49
C THR A 6 11.87 -13.61 -5.62
N LEU A 7 10.63 -13.12 -5.51
CA LEU A 7 9.41 -13.85 -5.82
C LEU A 7 8.58 -12.98 -6.75
N ASP A 8 8.48 -13.37 -8.02
CA ASP A 8 7.64 -12.68 -8.99
C ASP A 8 6.45 -13.55 -9.39
N LEU A 9 5.27 -13.08 -9.02
CA LEU A 9 3.95 -13.65 -9.28
C LEU A 9 3.10 -12.65 -10.09
N SER A 10 3.77 -11.70 -10.76
CA SER A 10 3.10 -10.71 -11.58
C SER A 10 2.35 -11.38 -12.72
N GLY A 11 1.11 -10.92 -12.98
CA GLY A 11 0.24 -11.48 -14.01
C GLY A 11 -0.46 -12.79 -13.63
N CYS A 12 -0.25 -13.32 -12.42
CA CYS A 12 -0.99 -14.49 -11.93
C CYS A 12 -2.45 -14.11 -11.60
N SER A 13 -3.29 -13.95 -12.62
CA SER A 13 -4.65 -13.44 -12.53
C SER A 13 -5.64 -14.33 -11.77
N SER A 14 -5.28 -15.59 -11.50
CA SER A 14 -6.07 -16.52 -10.70
C SER A 14 -5.59 -16.62 -9.24
N LEU A 15 -4.48 -15.96 -8.89
CA LEU A 15 -3.93 -15.99 -7.54
C LEU A 15 -4.74 -15.07 -6.62
N THR A 16 -5.41 -15.67 -5.63
CA THR A 16 -6.29 -14.97 -4.68
C THR A 16 -5.72 -14.90 -3.27
N GLN A 17 -4.76 -15.76 -2.93
CA GLN A 17 -4.12 -15.81 -1.61
C GLN A 17 -2.62 -16.11 -1.75
N LEU A 18 -1.85 -15.62 -0.78
CA LEU A 18 -0.45 -16.00 -0.58
C LEU A 18 -0.35 -16.93 0.64
N PRO A 19 0.69 -17.78 0.72
CA PRO A 19 0.88 -18.65 1.89
C PRO A 19 1.00 -17.84 3.19
N VAL A 20 0.31 -18.28 4.26
CA VAL A 20 0.35 -17.64 5.59
C VAL A 20 1.77 -17.45 6.13
N ASP A 21 2.66 -18.38 5.82
CA ASP A 21 4.05 -18.39 6.29
C ASP A 21 5.01 -17.48 5.51
N MET A 22 4.52 -16.62 4.62
CA MET A 22 5.39 -15.71 3.84
C MET A 22 6.31 -14.85 4.70
N GLY A 23 5.89 -14.46 5.92
CA GLY A 23 6.72 -13.71 6.86
C GLY A 23 8.03 -14.41 7.28
N LYS A 24 8.19 -15.71 6.97
CA LYS A 24 9.45 -16.46 7.17
C LYS A 24 10.50 -16.17 6.10
N LEU A 25 10.13 -15.56 4.97
CA LEU A 25 11.03 -15.21 3.88
C LEU A 25 11.81 -13.92 4.19
N ILE A 26 12.52 -13.88 5.32
CA ILE A 26 13.18 -12.66 5.84
C ILE A 26 14.24 -12.05 4.91
N ASN A 27 14.76 -12.85 3.97
CA ASN A 27 15.74 -12.42 2.97
C ASN A 27 15.12 -11.90 1.67
N LEU A 28 13.78 -11.91 1.56
CA LEU A 28 13.07 -11.46 0.37
C LEU A 28 13.26 -9.94 0.18
N ARG A 29 13.67 -9.57 -1.03
CA ARG A 29 13.93 -8.19 -1.48
C ARG A 29 12.93 -7.73 -2.51
N TYR A 30 12.40 -8.64 -3.32
CA TYR A 30 11.44 -8.36 -4.36
C TYR A 30 10.22 -9.26 -4.26
N LEU A 31 9.04 -8.66 -4.17
CA LEU A 31 7.75 -9.33 -4.28
C LEU A 31 6.90 -8.65 -5.37
N GLY A 32 6.87 -9.28 -6.54
CA GLY A 32 6.00 -8.89 -7.65
C GLY A 32 4.68 -9.62 -7.54
N ILE A 33 3.58 -8.90 -7.39
CA ILE A 33 2.20 -9.42 -7.31
C ILE A 33 1.23 -8.54 -8.10
N SER A 34 1.75 -7.80 -9.08
CA SER A 34 0.94 -6.97 -9.96
C SER A 34 0.01 -7.85 -10.81
N GLY A 35 -1.19 -7.39 -11.14
CA GLY A 35 -2.15 -8.18 -11.93
C GLY A 35 -2.72 -9.44 -11.24
N THR A 36 -2.46 -9.65 -9.95
CA THR A 36 -3.08 -10.72 -9.15
C THR A 36 -4.48 -10.31 -8.64
N LYS A 37 -5.27 -11.29 -8.18
CA LYS A 37 -6.57 -11.09 -7.52
C LYS A 37 -6.47 -11.28 -6.00
N LEU A 38 -5.30 -11.00 -5.42
CA LEU A 38 -5.09 -11.10 -3.98
C LEU A 38 -6.12 -10.26 -3.24
N ILE A 39 -6.76 -10.87 -2.24
CA ILE A 39 -7.76 -10.21 -1.39
C ILE A 39 -7.12 -9.56 -0.15
N GLU A 40 -5.93 -10.01 0.23
CA GLU A 40 -5.14 -9.47 1.34
C GLU A 40 -3.66 -9.87 1.24
N MET A 41 -2.79 -9.18 1.98
CA MET A 41 -1.43 -9.66 2.25
C MET A 41 -1.45 -10.82 3.25
N PRO A 42 -0.48 -11.75 3.18
CA PRO A 42 -0.35 -12.79 4.19
C PRO A 42 0.11 -12.19 5.52
N MET A 43 -0.26 -12.85 6.61
CA MET A 43 0.06 -12.44 7.97
C MET A 43 1.57 -12.22 8.15
N HIS A 44 1.91 -11.21 8.95
CA HIS A 44 3.30 -10.91 9.33
C HIS A 44 4.22 -10.56 8.16
N ILE A 45 3.68 -10.00 7.07
CA ILE A 45 4.47 -9.44 5.98
C ILE A 45 5.48 -8.40 6.50
N SER A 46 5.14 -7.70 7.58
CA SER A 46 6.02 -6.77 8.32
C SER A 46 7.34 -7.38 8.81
N ARG A 47 7.44 -8.72 8.92
CA ARG A 47 8.71 -9.40 9.28
C ARG A 47 9.74 -9.35 8.16
N ILE A 48 9.30 -9.15 6.91
CA ILE A 48 10.18 -9.01 5.75
C ILE A 48 10.68 -7.56 5.65
N ARG A 49 11.32 -7.07 6.72
CA ARG A 49 11.82 -5.68 6.82
C ARG A 49 12.79 -5.32 5.70
N GLY A 50 13.47 -6.32 5.14
CA GLY A 50 14.40 -6.19 4.04
C GLY A 50 13.78 -5.97 2.66
N LEU A 51 12.44 -5.98 2.54
CA LEU A 51 11.75 -5.85 1.27
C LEU A 51 11.99 -4.48 0.63
N GLN A 52 12.46 -4.48 -0.61
CA GLN A 52 12.84 -3.29 -1.38
C GLN A 52 11.81 -2.99 -2.47
N HIS A 53 11.27 -4.02 -3.11
CA HIS A 53 10.20 -3.88 -4.09
C HIS A 53 8.96 -4.67 -3.66
N LEU A 54 7.82 -3.98 -3.64
CA LEU A 54 6.51 -4.56 -3.44
C LEU A 54 5.54 -3.89 -4.40
N SER A 55 5.10 -4.61 -5.43
CA SER A 55 4.27 -4.00 -6.47
C SER A 55 2.87 -3.60 -5.95
N ALA A 56 2.34 -4.34 -4.97
CA ALA A 56 1.06 -4.03 -4.34
C ALA A 56 1.01 -4.45 -2.87
N PHE A 57 0.28 -3.71 -2.03
CA PHE A 57 -0.11 -4.10 -0.68
C PHE A 57 -1.63 -4.11 -0.61
N VAL A 58 -2.23 -5.26 -0.31
CA VAL A 58 -3.69 -5.41 -0.21
C VAL A 58 -4.10 -5.48 1.25
N VAL A 59 -4.84 -4.47 1.73
CA VAL A 59 -5.37 -4.44 3.09
C VAL A 59 -6.50 -5.45 3.22
N GLY A 60 -6.41 -6.37 4.19
CA GLY A 60 -7.42 -7.38 4.45
C GLY A 60 -8.65 -6.83 5.19
N LYS A 61 -9.76 -7.58 5.16
CA LYS A 61 -10.97 -7.27 5.92
C LYS A 61 -10.88 -7.81 7.34
N GLU A 62 -11.52 -7.15 8.29
CA GLU A 62 -11.71 -7.66 9.67
C GLU A 62 -10.41 -8.09 10.36
N SER A 63 -10.16 -9.40 10.46
CA SER A 63 -8.98 -10.03 11.08
C SER A 63 -7.79 -10.18 10.14
N GLY A 64 -7.93 -9.73 8.89
CA GLY A 64 -6.89 -9.79 7.86
C GLY A 64 -5.73 -8.82 8.10
N THR A 65 -4.78 -8.81 7.17
CA THR A 65 -3.58 -7.96 7.28
C THR A 65 -3.94 -6.48 7.25
N GLN A 66 -3.55 -5.78 8.32
CA GLN A 66 -3.85 -4.36 8.51
C GLN A 66 -2.81 -3.47 7.84
N ILE A 67 -3.22 -2.26 7.45
CA ILE A 67 -2.35 -1.29 6.76
C ILE A 67 -1.14 -0.85 7.60
N ASN A 68 -1.23 -0.95 8.93
CA ASN A 68 -0.15 -0.60 9.84
C ASN A 68 1.09 -1.51 9.69
N GLU A 69 0.98 -2.70 9.09
CA GLU A 69 2.12 -3.58 8.79
C GLU A 69 3.09 -2.92 7.78
N LEU A 70 2.60 -2.01 6.93
CA LEU A 70 3.46 -1.22 6.03
C LEU A 70 4.52 -0.40 6.76
N ARG A 71 4.32 -0.08 8.05
CA ARG A 71 5.27 0.66 8.87
C ARG A 71 6.68 0.07 8.81
N GLU A 72 6.76 -1.25 8.88
CA GLU A 72 8.03 -1.98 8.98
C GLU A 72 8.74 -2.14 7.61
N LEU A 73 8.04 -1.87 6.51
CA LEU A 73 8.56 -1.97 5.14
C LEU A 73 9.13 -0.62 4.69
N CYS A 74 10.17 -0.12 5.37
CA CYS A 74 10.71 1.22 5.17
C CYS A 74 11.67 1.35 3.97
N HIS A 75 12.17 0.24 3.44
CA HIS A 75 13.12 0.20 2.31
C HIS A 75 12.45 0.15 0.94
N LEU A 76 11.12 0.25 0.88
CA LEU A 76 10.38 0.22 -0.37
C LEU A 76 10.77 1.38 -1.28
N HIS A 77 11.00 1.07 -2.56
CA HIS A 77 11.33 2.05 -3.59
C HIS A 77 10.58 1.78 -4.91
N GLY A 78 10.58 2.78 -5.79
CA GLY A 78 9.91 2.69 -7.08
C GLY A 78 8.39 2.86 -6.93
N THR A 79 7.62 1.84 -7.34
CA THR A 79 6.16 1.88 -7.39
C THR A 79 5.53 1.02 -6.31
N LEU A 80 4.54 1.57 -5.60
CA LEU A 80 3.70 0.84 -4.66
C LEU A 80 2.22 1.11 -4.95
N SER A 81 1.41 0.06 -5.06
CA SER A 81 -0.06 0.16 -5.11
C SER A 81 -0.66 -0.33 -3.79
N ILE A 82 -1.39 0.52 -3.06
CA ILE A 82 -2.11 0.13 -1.85
C ILE A 82 -3.59 -0.05 -2.21
N LYS A 83 -4.09 -1.26 -2.04
CA LYS A 83 -5.44 -1.67 -2.43
C LYS A 83 -6.26 -2.08 -1.21
N GLY A 84 -7.57 -2.07 -1.36
CA GLY A 84 -8.47 -2.49 -0.30
C GLY A 84 -8.61 -1.44 0.80
N LEU A 85 -8.39 -0.17 0.48
CA LEU A 85 -8.39 0.91 1.48
C LEU A 85 -9.74 1.11 2.17
N GLN A 86 -10.85 0.66 1.58
CA GLN A 86 -12.16 0.60 2.24
C GLN A 86 -12.18 -0.30 3.49
N ASN A 87 -11.20 -1.20 3.62
CA ASN A 87 -11.11 -2.11 4.77
C ASN A 87 -10.43 -1.45 5.99
N VAL A 88 -9.89 -0.23 5.85
CA VAL A 88 -9.30 0.53 6.97
C VAL A 88 -10.43 1.17 7.78
N THR A 89 -10.96 0.46 8.77
CA THR A 89 -12.10 0.93 9.59
C THR A 89 -11.71 1.96 10.66
N ASN A 90 -10.44 1.96 11.08
CA ASN A 90 -9.87 3.00 11.94
C ASN A 90 -8.84 3.81 11.17
N SER A 91 -9.21 5.02 10.76
CA SER A 91 -8.32 5.90 10.01
C SER A 91 -6.97 6.15 10.69
N ALA A 92 -6.87 6.11 12.02
CA ALA A 92 -5.59 6.27 12.73
C ALA A 92 -4.54 5.21 12.36
N ASP A 93 -4.95 4.02 11.88
CA ASP A 93 -4.04 2.99 11.41
C ASP A 93 -3.39 3.35 10.07
N ALA A 94 -4.06 4.15 9.23
CA ALA A 94 -3.47 4.64 7.97
C ALA A 94 -2.23 5.51 8.23
N LEU A 95 -2.25 6.33 9.29
CA LEU A 95 -1.09 7.13 9.70
C LEU A 95 0.12 6.25 10.05
N LYS A 96 -0.11 5.07 10.60
CA LYS A 96 0.96 4.12 10.98
C LYS A 96 1.68 3.54 9.77
N ALA A 97 1.06 3.52 8.58
CA ALA A 97 1.71 3.09 7.34
C ALA A 97 2.93 3.97 6.98
N ASN A 98 2.96 5.21 7.48
CA ASN A 98 4.08 6.13 7.45
C ASN A 98 4.68 6.35 6.05
N LEU A 99 3.81 6.64 5.06
CA LEU A 99 4.22 6.84 3.67
C LEU A 99 5.15 8.05 3.49
N LYS A 100 5.02 9.06 4.36
CA LYS A 100 5.90 10.23 4.41
C LYS A 100 7.37 9.90 4.65
N ASP A 101 7.70 8.77 5.27
CA ASP A 101 9.09 8.37 5.54
C ASP A 101 9.66 7.41 4.47
N LYS A 102 8.82 6.96 3.52
CA LYS A 102 9.23 6.07 2.42
C LYS A 102 9.86 6.88 1.28
N LYS A 103 11.03 7.47 1.57
CA LYS A 103 11.70 8.49 0.72
C LYS A 103 12.06 8.03 -0.68
N GLN A 104 12.10 6.72 -0.95
CA GLN A 104 12.53 6.14 -2.22
C GLN A 104 11.36 5.72 -3.11
N LEU A 105 10.11 5.90 -2.66
CA LEU A 105 8.94 5.74 -3.53
C LEU A 105 8.86 6.90 -4.52
N ALA A 106 8.69 6.54 -5.79
CA ALA A 106 8.49 7.47 -6.89
C ALA A 106 7.04 7.47 -7.39
N ASN A 107 6.34 6.34 -7.28
CA ASN A 107 4.96 6.18 -7.74
C ASN A 107 4.11 5.54 -6.64
N LEU A 108 2.93 6.11 -6.40
CA LEU A 108 1.97 5.61 -5.42
C LEU A 108 0.57 5.51 -6.04
N GLU A 109 -0.03 4.33 -6.00
CA GLU A 109 -1.45 4.15 -6.30
C GLU A 109 -2.20 3.86 -4.99
N LEU A 110 -3.27 4.59 -4.72
CA LEU A 110 -4.20 4.37 -3.61
C LEU A 110 -5.55 3.92 -4.19
N ARG A 111 -6.05 2.75 -3.79
CA ARG A 111 -7.21 2.14 -4.43
C ARG A 111 -8.23 1.59 -3.43
N TRP A 112 -9.47 2.02 -3.63
CA TRP A 112 -10.69 1.48 -3.01
C TRP A 112 -11.43 0.53 -3.97
N SER A 113 -12.43 -0.20 -3.47
CA SER A 113 -13.22 -1.15 -4.26
C SER A 113 -14.27 -0.50 -5.17
N GLY A 114 -14.69 0.76 -4.92
CA GLY A 114 -15.65 1.52 -5.73
C GLY A 114 -17.09 1.48 -5.24
N GLU A 115 -17.41 0.61 -4.28
CA GLU A 115 -18.71 0.58 -3.57
C GLU A 115 -18.70 1.51 -2.34
N THR A 116 -17.95 2.59 -2.42
CA THR A 116 -17.63 3.43 -1.27
C THR A 116 -18.59 4.60 -1.20
N SER A 117 -19.08 4.89 0.01
CA SER A 117 -19.87 6.08 0.30
C SER A 117 -18.97 7.17 0.85
N ASP A 118 -19.37 8.43 0.68
CA ASP A 118 -18.63 9.60 1.17
C ASP A 118 -18.67 9.67 2.72
N THR A 119 -17.89 8.80 3.36
CA THR A 119 -17.81 8.70 4.83
C THR A 119 -16.66 9.55 5.37
N GLN A 120 -16.80 10.01 6.62
CA GLN A 120 -15.71 10.71 7.29
C GLN A 120 -14.44 9.85 7.39
N ASN A 121 -14.60 8.55 7.66
CA ASN A 121 -13.47 7.65 7.80
C ASN A 121 -12.64 7.54 6.51
N GLU A 122 -13.27 7.50 5.33
CA GLU A 122 -12.52 7.44 4.07
C GLU A 122 -11.72 8.71 3.79
N ARG A 123 -12.32 9.88 4.05
CA ARG A 123 -11.61 11.18 3.98
C ARG A 123 -10.42 11.20 4.93
N ASP A 124 -10.62 10.75 6.16
CA ASP A 124 -9.57 10.68 7.17
C ASP A 124 -8.47 9.67 6.81
N VAL A 125 -8.81 8.54 6.18
CA VAL A 125 -7.82 7.57 5.69
C VAL A 125 -6.96 8.20 4.62
N LEU A 126 -7.57 8.85 3.61
CA LEU A 126 -6.82 9.49 2.53
C LEU A 126 -5.95 10.64 3.07
N ASP A 127 -6.45 11.43 4.01
CA ASP A 127 -5.69 12.50 4.67
C ASP A 127 -4.44 11.96 5.38
N LYS A 128 -4.58 10.86 6.13
CA LYS A 128 -3.47 10.22 6.87
C LYS A 128 -2.49 9.44 5.99
N LEU A 129 -2.80 9.21 4.71
CA LEU A 129 -1.92 8.58 3.73
C LEU A 129 -1.06 9.58 2.94
N GLN A 130 -0.71 10.70 3.56
CA GLN A 130 0.21 11.68 2.98
C GLN A 130 1.53 11.00 2.51
N PRO A 131 1.85 11.05 1.20
CA PRO A 131 3.11 10.49 0.70
C PRO A 131 4.30 11.39 1.01
N HIS A 132 5.52 10.86 0.85
CA HIS A 132 6.71 11.70 0.82
C HIS A 132 6.66 12.64 -0.40
N ALA A 133 7.12 13.89 -0.24
CA ALA A 133 7.22 14.92 -1.30
C ALA A 133 8.08 14.56 -2.53
N ARG A 134 8.67 13.35 -2.57
CA ARG A 134 9.48 12.82 -3.69
C ARG A 134 8.65 11.92 -4.62
N VAL A 135 7.44 11.53 -4.20
CA VAL A 135 6.50 10.85 -5.08
C VAL A 135 6.19 11.78 -6.24
N LYS A 136 6.38 11.27 -7.46
CA LYS A 136 6.18 11.98 -8.72
C LYS A 136 4.83 11.67 -9.34
N ASN A 137 4.36 10.44 -9.17
CA ASN A 137 3.08 10.00 -9.72
C ASN A 137 2.21 9.49 -8.58
N LEU A 138 1.07 10.14 -8.39
CA LEU A 138 0.04 9.72 -7.45
C LEU A 138 -1.17 9.32 -8.28
N THR A 139 -1.82 8.23 -7.93
CA THR A 139 -3.09 7.86 -8.56
C THR A 139 -4.06 7.43 -7.47
N ILE A 140 -5.23 8.07 -7.43
CA ILE A 140 -6.29 7.74 -6.48
C ILE A 140 -7.45 7.13 -7.27
N LYS A 141 -7.77 5.87 -7.02
CA LYS A 141 -8.83 5.13 -7.73
C LYS A 141 -9.97 4.78 -6.80
N ASN A 142 -11.19 4.96 -7.31
CA ASN A 142 -12.42 4.52 -6.67
C ASN A 142 -12.66 5.12 -5.27
N TYR A 143 -12.05 6.27 -4.99
CA TYR A 143 -12.26 7.00 -3.74
C TYR A 143 -13.67 7.60 -3.75
N GLY A 144 -14.47 7.29 -2.74
CA GLY A 144 -15.88 7.71 -2.65
C GLY A 144 -16.07 9.08 -2.01
N GLY A 145 -15.01 9.68 -1.47
CA GLY A 145 -15.11 10.95 -0.77
C GLY A 145 -15.28 12.15 -1.70
N MET A 146 -16.06 13.14 -1.26
CA MET A 146 -16.31 14.37 -2.04
C MET A 146 -15.24 15.46 -1.87
N ARG A 147 -14.23 15.22 -1.02
CA ARG A 147 -13.16 16.19 -0.73
C ARG A 147 -11.81 15.51 -0.70
N PHE A 148 -10.81 16.17 -1.26
CA PHE A 148 -9.41 15.76 -1.16
C PHE A 148 -8.74 16.42 0.05
N PRO A 149 -7.70 15.78 0.62
CA PRO A 149 -6.97 16.34 1.75
C PRO A 149 -6.12 17.54 1.36
N ASP A 150 -5.89 18.44 2.32
CA ASP A 150 -5.17 19.71 2.11
C ASP A 150 -3.75 19.50 1.58
N TRP A 151 -3.10 18.39 1.94
CA TRP A 151 -1.76 18.09 1.48
C TRP A 151 -1.67 17.98 -0.04
N LEU A 152 -2.75 17.61 -0.75
CA LEU A 152 -2.75 17.56 -2.21
C LEU A 152 -2.58 18.95 -2.84
N GLY A 153 -3.01 20.01 -2.14
CA GLY A 153 -2.86 21.40 -2.55
C GLY A 153 -1.59 22.10 -2.02
N GLN A 154 -0.76 21.40 -1.24
CA GLN A 154 0.44 22.02 -0.65
C GLN A 154 1.59 22.14 -1.67
N PRO A 155 2.38 23.23 -1.62
CA PRO A 155 3.56 23.41 -2.49
C PRO A 155 4.60 22.28 -2.38
N LEU A 156 4.61 21.53 -1.29
CA LEU A 156 5.48 20.38 -1.11
C LEU A 156 5.26 19.27 -2.17
N PHE A 157 4.09 19.25 -2.81
CA PHE A 157 3.73 18.29 -3.85
C PHE A 157 3.82 18.86 -5.28
N LEU A 158 4.55 19.97 -5.48
CA LEU A 158 4.87 20.51 -6.81
C LEU A 158 5.65 19.52 -7.71
N ASN A 159 6.23 18.47 -7.13
CA ASN A 159 6.91 17.41 -7.88
C ASN A 159 5.95 16.37 -8.48
N LEU A 160 4.64 16.45 -8.20
CA LEU A 160 3.65 15.61 -8.85
C LEU A 160 3.56 15.96 -10.33
N VAL A 161 3.90 15.00 -11.18
CA VAL A 161 3.86 15.10 -12.63
C VAL A 161 2.49 14.64 -13.15
N PHE A 162 1.91 13.62 -12.52
CA PHE A 162 0.61 13.05 -12.88
C PHE A 162 -0.23 12.76 -11.62
N LEU A 163 -1.53 13.07 -11.71
CA LEU A 163 -2.58 12.79 -10.72
C LEU A 163 -3.73 12.01 -11.38
#